data_AF-L9ZHU4-F1
#
_entry.id   AF-L9ZHU4-F1
#
_cell.length_a   1.000
_cell.length_b   1.000
_cell.length_c   1.000
_cell.angle_alpha   90.00
_cell.angle_beta   90.00
_cell.angle_gamma   90.00
#
_symmetry.space_group_name_H-M   'P 1'
#
loop_
_entity.id
_entity.type
_entity.pdbx_description
1 polymer ?
#
loop_
_entity_poly.entity_id
_entity_poly.type
_entity_poly.pdbx_seq_one_letter_code
_entity_poly.pdbx_strand_id
1 'polypeptide(L)' 'MTRRELEWTVLAALAERSPCYVVDLAAAIDEHPVAVETVCASLRDRGELRSIGYRRYDVTAAGRRQLADGHDDDPV' A
#
# COMPACT_ATOMS: atom_id res chain seq x y z
N MET A 1 4.18 -2.73 -13.89
CA MET A 1 3.46 -1.62 -13.23
C MET A 1 4.31 -0.37 -13.26
N THR A 2 3.68 0.78 -13.46
CA THR A 2 4.21 2.09 -13.10
C THR A 2 4.27 2.21 -11.57
N ARG A 3 5.07 3.17 -11.08
CA ARG A 3 5.19 3.42 -9.64
C ARG A 3 3.84 3.72 -8.97
N ARG A 4 2.94 4.42 -9.67
CA ARG A 4 1.62 4.80 -9.15
C ARG A 4 0.67 3.60 -9.06
N GLU A 5 0.71 2.71 -10.04
CA GLU A 5 -0.05 1.44 -9.99
C GLU A 5 0.46 0.56 -8.84
N LEU A 6 1.77 0.51 -8.61
CA LEU A 6 2.34 -0.23 -7.49
C LEU A 6 1.94 0.38 -6.14
N GLU A 7 1.99 1.72 -6.00
CA GLU A 7 1.52 2.44 -4.81
C GLU A 7 0.06 2.08 -4.48
N TRP A 8 -0.82 2.09 -5.48
CA TRP A 8 -2.23 1.76 -5.31
C TRP A 8 -2.44 0.28 -4.97
N THR A 9 -1.73 -0.63 -5.65
CA THR A 9 -1.81 -2.08 -5.41
C THR A 9 -1.35 -2.44 -4.00
N VAL A 10 -0.27 -1.81 -3.51
CA VAL A 10 0.24 -1.96 -2.13
C VAL A 10 -0.79 -1.49 -1.11
N LEU A 11 -1.42 -0.33 -1.34
CA LEU A 11 -2.47 0.19 -0.48
C LEU A 11 -3.69 -0.72 -0.45
N ALA A 12 -4.17 -1.18 -1.60
CA ALA A 12 -5.34 -2.05 -1.71
C ALA A 12 -5.11 -3.39 -0.98
N ALA A 13 -3.98 -4.03 -1.26
CA ALA A 13 -3.61 -5.29 -0.61
C ALA A 13 -3.44 -5.14 0.91
N LEU A 14 -2.89 -4.02 1.38
CA LEU A 14 -2.85 -3.73 2.81
C LEU A 14 -4.26 -3.45 3.36
N ALA A 15 -5.12 -2.70 2.68
CA ALA A 15 -6.45 -2.39 3.20
C ALA A 15 -7.29 -3.65 3.47
N GLU A 16 -7.09 -4.70 2.67
CA GLU A 16 -7.73 -6.01 2.81
C GLU A 16 -7.08 -6.91 3.87
N ARG A 17 -5.75 -6.90 3.98
CA ARG A 17 -5.00 -7.88 4.79
C ARG A 17 -4.35 -7.29 6.05
N SER A 18 -4.48 -5.98 6.28
CA SER A 18 -3.75 -5.29 7.35
C SER A 18 -4.02 -5.86 8.75
N PRO A 19 -2.98 -5.93 9.60
CA PRO A 19 -1.59 -5.53 9.34
C PRO A 19 -0.72 -6.66 8.77
N CYS A 20 0.05 -6.39 7.70
CA CYS A 20 0.89 -7.40 7.00
C CYS A 20 2.39 -7.05 7.00
N TYR A 21 3.22 -8.09 6.88
CA TYR A 21 4.64 -7.94 6.60
C TYR A 21 4.88 -7.61 5.13
N VAL A 22 5.94 -6.86 4.84
CA VAL A 22 6.34 -6.52 3.46
C VAL A 22 6.50 -7.76 2.58
N VAL A 23 7.05 -8.85 3.12
CA VAL A 23 7.27 -10.09 2.36
C VAL A 23 5.96 -10.78 1.96
N ASP A 24 4.98 -10.78 2.86
CA ASP A 24 3.66 -11.36 2.58
C ASP A 24 2.89 -10.48 1.57
N LEU A 25 3.08 -9.16 1.67
CA LEU A 25 2.48 -8.21 0.74
C LEU A 25 3.08 -8.36 -0.66
N ALA A 26 4.40 -8.47 -0.74
CA ALA A 26 5.14 -8.70 -1.97
C ALA A 26 4.71 -10.01 -2.65
N ALA A 27 4.56 -11.08 -1.88
CA ALA A 27 4.04 -12.34 -2.39
C ALA A 27 2.58 -12.24 -2.86
N ALA A 28 1.74 -11.44 -2.19
CA ALA A 28 0.34 -11.27 -2.56
C ALA A 28 0.14 -10.52 -3.88
N ILE A 29 1.06 -9.62 -4.23
CA ILE A 29 0.98 -8.79 -5.44
C ILE A 29 1.98 -9.19 -6.53
N ASP A 30 2.67 -10.32 -6.33
CA ASP A 30 3.71 -10.87 -7.21
C ASP A 30 4.82 -9.84 -7.57
N GLU A 31 5.31 -9.12 -6.56
CA GLU A 31 6.30 -8.06 -6.73
C GLU A 31 7.54 -8.28 -5.84
N HIS A 32 8.67 -7.66 -6.18
CA HIS A 32 9.88 -7.77 -5.38
C HIS A 32 9.74 -7.08 -4.01
N PRO A 33 10.13 -7.74 -2.89
CA PRO A 33 10.03 -7.17 -1.54
C PRO A 33 10.72 -5.82 -1.37
N VAL A 34 11.81 -5.57 -2.09
CA VAL A 34 12.55 -4.29 -2.05
C VAL A 34 11.74 -3.17 -2.72
N ALA A 35 11.03 -3.45 -3.82
CA ALA A 35 10.17 -2.49 -4.47
C ALA A 35 8.98 -2.14 -3.57
N VAL A 36 8.36 -3.16 -2.96
CA VAL A 36 7.27 -2.99 -2.00
C VAL A 36 7.73 -2.21 -0.77
N GLU A 37 8.89 -2.52 -0.20
CA GLU A 37 9.46 -1.76 0.93
C GLU A 37 9.67 -0.29 0.57
N THR A 38 10.21 -0.01 -0.61
CA THR A 38 10.44 1.36 -1.10
C THR A 38 9.12 2.15 -1.19
N VAL A 39 8.08 1.51 -1.72
CA VAL A 39 6.74 2.08 -1.83
C VAL A 39 6.10 2.28 -0.45
N CYS A 40 6.13 1.26 0.41
CA CYS A 40 5.61 1.34 1.78
C CYS A 40 6.30 2.45 2.58
N ALA A 41 7.61 2.65 2.40
CA ALA A 41 8.34 3.75 3.02
C ALA A 41 7.86 5.12 2.52
N SER A 42 7.62 5.26 1.21
CA SER A 42 7.08 6.48 0.61
C SER A 42 5.67 6.80 1.07
N LEU A 43 4.78 5.80 1.13
CA LEU A 43 3.39 5.97 1.59
C LEU A 43 3.33 6.28 3.10
N ARG A 44 4.23 5.70 3.89
CA ARG A 44 4.39 6.03 5.30
C ARG A 44 4.82 7.47 5.49
N ASP A 45 5.77 7.96 4.68
CA ASP A 45 6.23 9.36 4.73
C ASP A 45 5.09 10.35 4.46
N ARG A 46 4.18 9.99 3.55
CA ARG A 46 2.94 10.73 3.25
C ARG A 46 1.82 10.57 4.30
N GLY A 47 2.00 9.68 5.28
CA GLY A 47 0.99 9.39 6.32
C GLY A 47 -0.14 8.45 5.89
N GLU A 48 -0.06 7.86 4.70
CA GLU A 48 -1.04 6.90 4.17
C GLU A 48 -0.87 5.50 4.81
N LEU A 49 0.36 5.18 5.23
CA LEU A 49 0.67 3.97 6.00
C LEU A 49 1.26 4.29 7.38
N ARG A 50 1.08 3.37 8.31
CA ARG A 50 1.72 3.39 9.63
C ARG A 50 2.53 2.13 9.83
N SER A 51 3.80 2.27 10.23
CA SER A 51 4.60 1.12 10.66
C SER A 51 4.20 0.71 12.07
N ILE A 52 3.97 -0.59 12.30
CA ILE A 52 3.62 -1.16 13.61
C ILE A 52 4.75 -2.00 14.21
N GLY A 53 5.90 -2.10 13.53
CA GLY A 53 7.03 -2.92 13.99
C GLY A 53 7.97 -3.32 12.84
N TYR A 54 8.76 -4.38 13.04
CA TYR A 54 9.77 -4.88 12.09
C TYR A 54 9.17 -5.16 10.70
N ARG A 55 9.24 -4.15 9.81
CA ARG A 55 8.72 -4.18 8.43
C ARG A 55 7.24 -4.61 8.32
N ARG A 56 6.42 -4.23 9.31
CA ARG A 56 4.99 -4.49 9.32
C ARG A 56 4.21 -3.18 9.19
N TYR A 57 3.28 -3.12 8.25
CA TYR A 57 2.56 -1.90 7.92
C TYR A 57 1.05 -2.07 8.11
N ASP A 58 0.41 -0.98 8.50
CA ASP A 58 -1.03 -0.77 8.57
C ASP A 58 -1.42 0.33 7.59
N VAL A 59 -2.62 0.23 7.04
CA VAL A 59 -3.23 1.34 6.30
C VAL A 59 -3.88 2.33 7.26
N THR A 60 -3.57 3.62 7.11
CA THR A 60 -4.22 4.69 7.89
C THR A 60 -5.55 5.10 7.27
N ALA A 61 -6.33 5.92 7.98
CA ALA A 61 -7.53 6.54 7.41
C ALA A 61 -7.24 7.36 6.15
N ALA A 62 -6.05 7.99 6.05
CA ALA A 62 -5.65 8.73 4.85
C ALA A 62 -5.39 7.79 3.66
N GLY A 63 -4.72 6.66 3.89
CA GLY A 63 -4.52 5.64 2.85
C GLY A 63 -5.84 5.04 2.35
N ARG A 64 -6.82 4.82 3.24
CA ARG A 64 -8.17 4.36 2.85
C ARG A 64 -8.92 5.39 2.02
N ARG A 65 -8.79 6.68 2.34
CA ARG A 65 -9.40 7.76 1.54
C ARG A 65 -8.79 7.83 0.15
N GLN A 66 -7.46 7.76 0.04
CA GLN A 66 -6.80 7.74 -1.26
C GLN A 66 -7.23 6.55 -2.14
N LEU A 67 -7.47 5.38 -1.53
CA LEU A 67 -8.04 4.23 -2.26
C LEU A 67 -9.44 4.51 -2.80
N ALA A 68 -10.30 5.16 -2.00
CA ALA A 68 -11.64 5.55 -2.43
C ALA A 68 -11.58 6.64 -3.52
N ASP A 69 -10.79 7.69 -3.31
CA ASP A 69 -10.64 8.82 -4.25
C ASP A 69 -9.99 8.40 -5.58
N GLY A 70 -9.15 7.36 -5.56
CA GLY A 70 -8.51 6.81 -6.77
C GLY A 70 -9.39 5.84 -7.57
N HIS A 71 -10.55 5.43 -7.03
CA HIS A 71 -11.53 4.58 -7.72
C HIS A 71 -12.64 5.40 -8.40
N ASP A 72 -12.72 6.71 -8.13
CA ASP A 72 -13.73 7.63 -8.66
C ASP A 72 -13.39 8.22 -10.05
N ASP A 73 -12.44 7.62 -10.80
CA ASP A 73 -12.12 8.01 -12.19
C ASP A 73 -12.87 7.16 -13.24
N ASP A 74 -13.98 6.50 -12.88
CA ASP A 74 -14.95 5.98 -13.85
C ASP A 74 -16.15 6.95 -13.97
N PRO A 75 -16.10 7.94 -14.88
CA PRO A 75 -17.28 8.72 -15.21
C PRO A 75 -18.22 7.88 -16.08
N VAL A 76 -19.44 7.68 -15.57
CA VAL A 76 -20.66 7.23 -16.29
C VAL A 76 -20.82 7.91 -17.65
#